data_AF-A0A815ES06-F1
#
_entry.id   AF-A0A815ES06-F1
#
_cell.length_a   1.000
_cell.length_b   1.000
_cell.length_c   1.000
_cell.angle_alpha   90.00
_cell.angle_beta   90.00
_cell.angle_gamma   90.00
#
_symmetry.space_group_name_H-M   'P 1'
#
loop_
_entity.id
_entity.type
_entity.pdbx_description
1 polymer ?
#
loop_
_entity_poly.entity_id
_entity_poly.type
_entity_poly.pdbx_seq_one_letter_code
_entity_poly.pdbx_strand_id
1 'polypeptide(L)'
;MPYKIISNISLAASETSSLCSTPCADRQICFSDTCVYTGNLAITIIWSRPGNCDLDVQTPNRWEVFPMYPTEPTEYTDYGQMDVTSELTGPENAFWDVDHQTPQGLYHICLEVFFFDGVVDENNPLIANVFVRKPSRNTETFTRTFMNRTDGIYICNINSVGYIASIAYP
;
A
#
# COMPACT_ATOMS: atom_id res chain seq x y z
N MET A 1 38.32 21.23 -10.17
CA MET A 1 36.93 21.73 -9.99
C MET A 1 36.26 20.83 -8.96
N PRO A 2 35.71 21.36 -7.86
CA PRO A 2 35.20 20.54 -6.78
C PRO A 2 33.86 19.89 -7.16
N TYR A 3 33.68 18.65 -6.71
CA TYR A 3 32.47 17.86 -6.83
C TYR A 3 31.30 18.51 -6.07
N LYS A 4 30.16 18.68 -6.74
CA LYS A 4 28.89 19.00 -6.10
C LYS A 4 28.15 17.69 -5.86
N ILE A 5 28.31 17.13 -4.66
CA ILE A 5 27.47 16.04 -4.17
C ILE A 5 26.08 16.65 -3.94
N ILE A 6 25.14 16.35 -4.82
CA ILE A 6 23.72 16.61 -4.56
C ILE A 6 23.27 15.47 -3.66
N SER A 7 23.27 15.72 -2.35
CA SER A 7 22.59 14.88 -1.39
C SER A 7 21.10 14.92 -1.72
N ASN A 8 20.60 13.86 -2.37
CA ASN A 8 19.18 13.56 -2.37
C ASN A 8 18.77 13.33 -0.91
N ILE A 9 18.12 14.33 -0.33
CA ILE A 9 17.40 14.17 0.92
C ILE A 9 16.29 13.17 0.59
N SER A 10 16.55 11.90 0.88
CA SER A 10 15.50 10.93 1.14
C SER A 10 14.67 11.56 2.26
N LEU A 11 13.46 12.01 1.92
CA LEU A 11 12.38 12.14 2.89
C LEU A 11 12.09 10.71 3.36
N ALA A 12 12.95 10.20 4.23
CA ALA A 12 12.54 9.17 5.16
C ALA A 12 11.34 9.77 5.88
N ALA A 13 10.15 9.22 5.62
CA ALA A 13 9.00 9.40 6.48
C ALA A 13 9.47 8.97 7.86
N SER A 14 9.88 9.94 8.67
CA SER A 14 10.22 9.74 10.06
C SER A 14 8.95 9.25 10.73
N GLU A 15 9.03 8.16 11.50
CA GLU A 15 7.97 7.66 12.40
C GLU A 15 7.68 8.66 13.55
N THR A 16 7.66 9.96 13.26
CA THR A 16 7.38 11.01 14.23
C THR A 16 6.07 11.70 13.85
N SER A 17 5.02 11.29 14.56
CA SER A 17 3.67 11.88 14.68
C SER A 17 2.62 11.52 13.61
N SER A 18 1.89 10.42 13.83
CA SER A 18 0.53 10.27 13.31
C SER A 18 -0.41 9.95 14.47
N LEU A 19 -0.68 10.96 15.32
CA LEU A 19 -1.93 10.91 16.08
C LEU A 19 -3.01 11.41 15.14
N CYS A 20 -3.96 10.54 14.83
CA CYS A 20 -5.21 10.98 14.23
C CYS A 20 -5.87 11.98 15.19
N SER A 21 -6.62 12.93 14.63
CA SER A 21 -7.40 13.90 15.40
C SER A 21 -8.31 13.22 16.43
N THR A 22 -8.79 12.02 16.09
CA THR A 22 -9.43 11.08 16.99
C THR A 22 -8.51 9.87 17.22
N PRO A 23 -8.29 9.41 18.46
CA PRO A 23 -7.51 8.21 18.72
C PRO A 23 -8.09 6.98 18.01
N CYS A 24 -7.22 6.18 17.39
CA CYS A 24 -7.62 4.94 16.75
C CYS A 24 -8.00 3.88 17.79
N ALA A 25 -8.91 2.98 17.41
CA ALA A 25 -9.32 1.86 18.26
C ALA A 25 -8.19 0.84 18.42
N ASP A 26 -8.43 -0.17 19.26
CA ASP A 26 -7.52 -1.29 19.39
C ASP A 26 -7.25 -1.94 18.02
N ARG A 27 -6.00 -2.32 17.78
CA ARG A 27 -5.50 -2.91 16.52
C ARG A 27 -5.58 -1.98 15.31
N GLN A 28 -5.75 -0.68 15.50
CA GLN A 28 -5.66 0.31 14.43
C GLN A 28 -4.45 1.22 14.58
N ILE A 29 -3.98 1.75 13.46
CA ILE A 29 -2.93 2.78 13.40
C ILE A 29 -3.37 3.92 12.49
N CYS A 30 -2.86 5.11 12.77
CA CYS A 30 -3.24 6.30 12.00
C CYS A 30 -2.34 6.50 10.77
N PHE A 31 -2.97 6.66 9.61
CA PHE A 31 -2.37 7.17 8.38
C PHE A 31 -3.18 8.35 7.85
N SER A 32 -2.54 9.51 7.70
CA SER A 32 -3.16 10.70 7.09
C SER A 32 -4.53 11.08 7.70
N ASP A 33 -4.63 11.06 9.03
CA ASP A 33 -5.88 11.30 9.79
C ASP A 33 -6.98 10.23 9.63
N THR A 34 -6.64 9.07 9.07
CA THR A 34 -7.50 7.90 8.97
C THR A 34 -6.94 6.72 9.76
N CYS A 35 -7.76 6.12 10.61
CA CYS A 35 -7.40 4.90 11.31
C CYS A 35 -7.58 3.69 10.39
N VAL A 36 -6.54 2.87 10.26
CA VAL A 36 -6.58 1.62 9.49
C VAL A 36 -6.27 0.44 10.40
N TYR A 37 -6.94 -0.68 10.19
CA TYR A 37 -6.72 -1.94 10.89
C TYR A 37 -5.36 -2.54 10.58
N THR A 38 -4.86 -3.25 11.59
CA THR A 38 -3.65 -4.05 11.55
C THR A 38 -3.94 -5.45 12.05
N GLY A 39 -3.02 -6.38 11.81
CA GLY A 39 -3.11 -7.74 12.34
C GLY A 39 -1.82 -8.51 12.13
N ASN A 40 -1.96 -9.76 11.67
CA ASN A 40 -0.82 -10.60 11.30
C ASN A 40 -0.07 -10.06 10.08
N LEU A 41 -0.71 -9.30 9.18
CA LEU A 41 -0.05 -8.54 8.13
C LEU A 41 -0.92 -7.33 7.82
N ALA A 42 -0.32 -6.16 7.62
CA ALA A 42 -1.02 -4.99 7.09
C ALA A 42 -0.15 -4.31 6.04
N ILE A 43 -0.80 -3.92 4.94
CA ILE A 43 -0.19 -3.25 3.80
C ILE A 43 -1.05 -2.03 3.53
N THR A 44 -0.49 -0.86 3.87
CA THR A 44 -1.17 0.42 3.69
C THR A 44 -0.46 1.22 2.61
N ILE A 45 -1.20 1.86 1.71
CA ILE A 45 -0.64 2.75 0.68
C ILE A 45 -1.24 4.15 0.78
N ILE A 46 -0.40 5.16 0.59
CA ILE A 46 -0.80 6.56 0.40
C ILE A 46 -0.12 7.11 -0.85
N TRP A 47 -0.67 8.18 -1.43
CA TRP A 47 -0.10 8.79 -2.63
C TRP A 47 -0.13 10.32 -2.58
N SER A 48 0.71 10.94 -3.42
CA SER A 48 1.15 12.33 -3.25
C SER A 48 0.15 13.42 -3.63
N ARG A 49 -0.99 13.07 -4.24
CA ARG A 49 -2.00 14.05 -4.67
C ARG A 49 -3.40 13.43 -4.81
N PRO A 50 -4.49 14.21 -4.72
CA PRO A 50 -5.84 13.70 -4.86
C PRO A 50 -6.07 12.92 -6.17
N GLY A 51 -6.74 11.77 -6.07
CA GLY A 51 -7.12 10.87 -7.15
C GLY A 51 -7.45 9.48 -6.62
N ASN A 52 -7.93 8.61 -7.50
CA ASN A 52 -8.28 7.23 -7.22
C ASN A 52 -7.13 6.30 -7.64
N CYS A 53 -6.67 5.55 -6.65
CA CYS A 53 -5.71 4.47 -6.78
C CYS A 53 -6.24 3.23 -6.06
N ASP A 54 -6.10 2.06 -6.67
CA ASP A 54 -6.48 0.79 -6.04
C ASP A 54 -5.24 -0.03 -5.65
N LEU A 55 -5.17 -0.41 -4.38
CA LEU A 55 -4.19 -1.35 -3.85
C LEU A 55 -4.55 -2.77 -4.31
N ASP A 56 -3.61 -3.44 -4.97
CA ASP A 56 -3.73 -4.85 -5.33
C ASP A 56 -2.60 -5.64 -4.67
N VAL A 57 -2.97 -6.61 -3.85
CA VAL A 57 -2.02 -7.52 -3.20
C VAL A 57 -2.25 -8.94 -3.67
N GLN A 58 -1.28 -9.49 -4.41
CA GLN A 58 -1.23 -10.91 -4.69
C GLN A 58 -0.57 -11.66 -3.53
N THR A 59 -1.24 -12.70 -3.06
CA THR A 59 -0.81 -13.56 -1.96
C THR A 59 0.10 -14.71 -2.45
N PRO A 60 0.75 -15.46 -1.54
CA PRO A 60 1.58 -16.61 -1.90
C PRO A 60 0.84 -17.70 -2.68
N ASN A 61 -0.47 -17.88 -2.44
CA ASN A 61 -1.30 -18.83 -3.18
C ASN A 61 -1.88 -18.25 -4.47
N ARG A 62 -1.47 -17.03 -4.86
CA ARG A 62 -1.90 -16.29 -6.06
C ARG A 62 -3.36 -15.83 -6.02
N TRP A 63 -3.92 -15.69 -4.83
CA TRP A 63 -5.17 -14.95 -4.64
C TRP A 63 -4.89 -13.45 -4.58
N GLU A 64 -5.91 -12.64 -4.81
CA GLU A 64 -5.80 -11.18 -4.81
C GLU A 64 -6.67 -10.58 -3.72
N VAL A 65 -6.11 -9.58 -3.03
CA VAL A 65 -6.83 -8.70 -2.11
C VAL A 65 -6.90 -7.34 -2.78
N PHE A 66 -8.10 -6.95 -3.20
CA PHE A 66 -8.34 -5.82 -4.08
C PHE A 66 -9.72 -5.16 -3.76
N PRO A 67 -9.88 -3.83 -3.87
CA PRO A 67 -11.12 -3.11 -3.57
C PRO A 67 -12.41 -3.63 -4.22
N MET A 68 -12.34 -4.27 -5.39
CA MET A 68 -13.53 -4.79 -6.09
C MET A 68 -13.93 -6.22 -5.70
N TYR A 69 -13.15 -6.90 -4.85
CA TYR A 69 -13.48 -8.24 -4.34
C TYR A 69 -14.29 -8.17 -3.04
N PRO A 70 -14.88 -9.29 -2.57
CA PRO A 70 -15.66 -9.29 -1.33
C PRO A 70 -14.85 -8.68 -0.18
N THR A 71 -15.45 -7.74 0.54
CA THR A 71 -14.81 -7.05 1.67
C THR A 71 -14.54 -7.99 2.84
N GLU A 72 -15.24 -9.12 2.90
CA GLU A 72 -15.06 -10.15 3.94
C GLU A 72 -13.95 -11.13 3.57
N PRO A 73 -13.19 -11.62 4.56
CA PRO A 73 -12.07 -12.51 4.32
C PRO A 73 -12.59 -13.89 3.92
N THR A 74 -12.09 -14.43 2.81
CA THR A 74 -12.49 -15.76 2.31
C THR A 74 -11.28 -16.59 1.90
N GLU A 75 -11.50 -17.87 1.61
CA GLU A 75 -10.47 -18.73 1.01
C GLU A 75 -9.94 -18.22 -0.34
N TYR A 76 -10.71 -17.37 -1.05
CA TYR A 76 -10.34 -16.78 -2.35
C TYR A 76 -9.56 -15.46 -2.23
N THR A 77 -9.37 -14.95 -1.01
CA THR A 77 -8.50 -13.81 -0.71
C THR A 77 -7.37 -14.20 0.25
N ASP A 78 -7.20 -15.51 0.48
CA ASP A 78 -6.37 -16.05 1.57
C ASP A 78 -6.65 -15.37 2.92
N TYR A 79 -7.93 -15.08 3.19
CA TYR A 79 -8.41 -14.37 4.37
C TYR A 79 -7.84 -12.96 4.55
N GLY A 80 -7.26 -12.38 3.50
CA GLY A 80 -6.97 -10.96 3.45
C GLY A 80 -8.24 -10.17 3.14
N GLN A 81 -8.31 -8.95 3.64
CA GLN A 81 -9.46 -8.07 3.46
C GLN A 81 -9.04 -6.61 3.30
N MET A 82 -9.85 -5.87 2.54
CA MET A 82 -9.73 -4.42 2.44
C MET A 82 -10.46 -3.77 3.62
N ASP A 83 -9.81 -2.79 4.23
CA ASP A 83 -10.33 -2.05 5.38
C ASP A 83 -10.85 -0.67 4.98
N VAL A 84 -9.96 0.14 4.41
CA VAL A 84 -10.25 1.49 3.93
C VAL A 84 -9.90 1.54 2.45
N THR A 85 -10.80 2.14 1.68
CA THR A 85 -10.58 2.57 0.30
C THR A 85 -10.81 4.08 0.22
N SER A 86 -10.01 4.79 -0.58
CA SER A 86 -10.03 6.26 -0.63
C SER A 86 -9.86 6.75 -2.05
N GLU A 87 -10.77 7.62 -2.49
CA GLU A 87 -10.67 8.29 -3.80
C GLU A 87 -9.89 9.63 -3.73
N LEU A 88 -9.18 9.88 -2.63
CA LEU A 88 -8.41 11.12 -2.41
C LEU A 88 -6.90 10.87 -2.43
N THR A 89 -6.24 10.77 -1.28
CA THR A 89 -4.76 10.61 -1.20
C THR A 89 -4.36 9.30 -0.53
N GLY A 90 -5.28 8.33 -0.51
CA GLY A 90 -5.25 7.21 0.42
C GLY A 90 -5.76 7.60 1.81
N PRO A 91 -5.57 6.73 2.83
CA PRO A 91 -4.97 5.41 2.67
C PRO A 91 -5.90 4.44 1.93
N GLU A 92 -5.30 3.49 1.21
CA GLU A 92 -5.91 2.18 1.03
C GLU A 92 -5.18 1.17 1.90
N ASN A 93 -5.90 0.23 2.51
CA ASN A 93 -5.33 -0.72 3.45
C ASN A 93 -5.86 -2.14 3.22
N ALA A 94 -4.95 -3.08 2.99
CA ALA A 94 -5.20 -4.51 3.02
C ALA A 94 -4.60 -5.12 4.29
N PHE A 95 -5.34 -5.95 5.00
CA PHE A 95 -4.84 -6.61 6.20
C PHE A 95 -5.34 -8.04 6.38
N TRP A 96 -4.59 -8.78 7.20
CA TRP A 96 -4.94 -10.11 7.69
C TRP A 96 -5.12 -10.02 9.21
N ASP A 97 -6.33 -10.31 9.69
CA ASP A 97 -6.64 -10.27 11.11
C ASP A 97 -5.76 -11.27 11.90
N VAL A 98 -5.56 -11.00 13.20
CA VAL A 98 -4.84 -11.89 14.11
C VAL A 98 -5.53 -13.25 14.29
N ASP A 99 -6.85 -13.30 14.09
CA ASP A 99 -7.66 -14.51 14.22
C ASP A 99 -7.60 -15.42 12.98
N HIS A 100 -6.94 -14.97 11.90
CA HIS A 100 -6.73 -15.74 10.67
C HIS A 100 -5.24 -16.00 10.41
N GLN A 101 -4.94 -17.20 9.90
CA GLN A 101 -3.57 -17.53 9.49
C GLN A 101 -3.21 -16.78 8.20
N THR A 102 -2.27 -15.84 8.28
CA THR A 102 -1.65 -15.24 7.10
C THR A 102 -0.78 -16.28 6.39
N PRO A 103 -1.00 -16.54 5.07
CA PRO A 103 -0.15 -17.45 4.32
C PRO A 103 1.33 -17.07 4.40
N GLN A 104 2.17 -18.08 4.57
CA GLN A 104 3.62 -17.89 4.52
C GLN A 104 4.10 -17.84 3.07
N GLY A 105 5.05 -16.97 2.77
CA GLY A 105 5.66 -16.89 1.45
C GLY A 105 5.76 -15.48 0.89
N LEU A 106 5.77 -15.40 -0.44
CA LEU A 106 6.00 -14.16 -1.17
C LEU A 106 4.67 -13.50 -1.53
N TYR A 107 4.50 -12.26 -1.11
CA TYR A 107 3.42 -11.39 -1.54
C TYR A 107 3.95 -10.40 -2.58
N HIS A 108 3.12 -10.04 -3.56
CA HIS A 108 3.38 -8.95 -4.48
C HIS A 108 2.41 -7.80 -4.21
N ILE A 109 2.93 -6.58 -4.27
CA ILE A 109 2.17 -5.36 -4.02
C ILE A 109 2.18 -4.56 -5.31
N CYS A 110 1.01 -4.27 -5.84
CA CYS A 110 0.79 -3.46 -7.01
C CYS A 110 -0.14 -2.29 -6.70
N LEU A 111 -0.15 -1.32 -7.59
CA LEU A 111 -1.06 -0.19 -7.53
C LEU A 111 -1.65 0.06 -8.92
N GLU A 112 -2.99 0.11 -8.98
CA GLU A 112 -3.69 0.68 -10.11
C GLU A 112 -3.78 2.19 -9.95
N VAL A 113 -3.20 2.93 -10.89
CA VAL A 113 -3.30 4.39 -10.98
C VAL A 113 -4.47 4.67 -11.91
N PHE A 114 -5.67 4.84 -11.34
CA PHE A 114 -6.91 4.90 -12.08
C PHE A 114 -7.26 6.33 -12.53
N PHE A 115 -7.72 7.21 -11.63
CA PHE A 115 -8.23 8.52 -12.03
C PHE A 115 -7.63 9.65 -11.21
N PHE A 116 -7.06 10.66 -11.87
CA PHE A 116 -6.43 11.80 -11.20
C PHE A 116 -6.85 13.10 -11.86
N ASP A 117 -6.97 14.16 -11.05
CA ASP A 117 -7.03 15.52 -11.55
C ASP A 117 -5.67 15.88 -12.16
N GLY A 118 -5.65 15.98 -13.50
CA GLY A 118 -4.44 16.18 -14.28
C GLY A 118 -3.69 14.89 -14.61
N VAL A 119 -2.99 14.90 -15.75
CA VAL A 119 -2.27 13.73 -16.29
C VAL A 119 -1.18 13.27 -15.31
N VAL A 120 -1.01 11.96 -15.16
CA VAL A 120 0.15 11.33 -14.52
C VAL A 120 1.21 11.12 -15.60
N ASP A 121 2.24 11.95 -15.62
CA ASP A 121 3.32 11.94 -16.61
C ASP A 121 4.68 12.33 -16.01
N GLU A 122 5.72 12.48 -16.84
CA GLU A 122 7.06 12.89 -16.39
C GLU A 122 7.11 14.28 -15.76
N ASN A 123 6.17 15.17 -16.11
CA ASN A 123 6.10 16.55 -15.58
C ASN A 123 5.21 16.64 -14.35
N ASN A 124 4.31 15.68 -14.17
CA ASN A 124 3.37 15.59 -13.05
C ASN A 124 3.26 14.15 -12.52
N PRO A 125 4.36 13.59 -11.97
CA PRO A 125 4.39 12.20 -11.54
C PRO A 125 3.54 11.98 -10.28
N LEU A 126 3.11 10.75 -10.08
CA LEU A 126 2.48 10.31 -8.83
C LEU A 126 3.50 9.55 -7.98
N ILE A 127 3.68 9.96 -6.73
CA ILE A 127 4.54 9.25 -5.77
C ILE A 127 3.63 8.48 -4.81
N ALA A 128 3.80 7.17 -4.75
CA ALA A 128 3.11 6.30 -3.80
C ALA A 128 4.09 5.76 -2.76
N ASN A 129 3.64 5.70 -1.51
CA ASN A 129 4.38 5.09 -0.40
C ASN A 129 3.55 3.94 0.16
N VAL A 130 4.17 2.76 0.21
CA VAL A 130 3.60 1.53 0.78
C VAL A 130 4.29 1.27 2.11
N PHE A 131 3.48 1.00 3.13
CA PHE A 131 3.89 0.64 4.48
C PHE A 131 3.46 -0.79 4.75
N VAL A 132 4.43 -1.66 5.02
CA VAL A 132 4.20 -3.07 5.30
C VAL A 132 4.52 -3.32 6.76
N ARG A 133 3.53 -3.77 7.52
CA ARG A 133 3.65 -4.10 8.93
C ARG A 133 3.48 -5.60 9.13
N LYS A 134 4.45 -6.21 9.81
CA LYS A 134 4.45 -7.61 10.24
C LYS A 134 4.55 -7.66 11.77
N PRO A 135 4.00 -8.69 12.45
CA PRO A 135 4.14 -8.87 13.88
C PRO A 135 5.59 -8.79 14.29
N SER A 136 5.88 -8.04 15.37
CA SER A 136 7.22 -7.92 15.97
C SER A 136 8.34 -7.37 15.07
N ARG A 137 8.02 -6.77 13.92
CA ARG A 137 9.00 -6.12 13.03
C ARG A 137 8.70 -4.65 12.87
N ASN A 138 9.75 -3.88 12.57
CA ASN A 138 9.61 -2.50 12.13
C ASN A 138 8.82 -2.46 10.82
N THR A 139 8.09 -1.37 10.59
CA THR A 139 7.40 -1.10 9.33
C THR A 139 8.42 -1.06 8.19
N GLU A 140 8.24 -1.91 7.18
CA GLU A 140 8.99 -1.82 5.93
C GLU A 140 8.30 -0.79 5.04
N THR A 141 9.07 0.15 4.46
CA THR A 141 8.51 1.21 3.59
C THR A 141 9.08 1.09 2.19
N PHE A 142 8.20 1.18 1.20
CA PHE A 142 8.56 1.18 -0.22
C PHE A 142 7.98 2.43 -0.87
N THR A 143 8.76 3.08 -1.74
CA THR A 143 8.32 4.25 -2.50
C THR A 143 8.42 3.94 -3.99
N ARG A 144 7.36 4.28 -4.74
CA ARG A 144 7.36 4.18 -6.20
C ARG A 144 6.84 5.47 -6.83
N THR A 145 7.46 5.85 -7.94
CA THR A 145 7.03 6.97 -8.78
C THR A 145 6.40 6.42 -10.06
N PHE A 146 5.19 6.89 -10.36
CA PHE A 146 4.44 6.56 -11.56
C PHE A 146 4.41 7.76 -12.49
N MET A 147 4.74 7.52 -13.76
CA MET A 147 4.73 8.51 -14.85
C MET A 147 3.70 8.16 -15.92
N ASN A 148 2.81 7.20 -15.65
CA ASN A 148 1.69 6.81 -16.47
C ASN A 148 0.61 6.24 -15.56
N ARG A 149 -0.64 6.21 -16.05
CA ARG A 149 -1.67 5.36 -15.45
C ARG A 149 -1.28 3.89 -15.56
N THR A 150 -1.79 3.09 -14.64
CA THR A 150 -1.56 1.63 -14.60
C THR A 150 -2.85 0.85 -14.54
N ASP A 151 -4.01 1.49 -14.79
CA ASP A 151 -5.32 0.83 -14.73
C ASP A 151 -5.45 -0.39 -15.66
N GLY A 152 -6.25 -1.35 -15.22
CA GLY A 152 -6.47 -2.61 -15.94
C GLY A 152 -5.37 -3.64 -15.67
N ILE A 153 -4.84 -3.67 -14.44
CA ILE A 153 -3.97 -4.75 -13.99
C ILE A 153 -4.86 -5.96 -13.74
N TYR A 154 -4.84 -6.90 -14.69
CA TYR A 154 -5.62 -8.13 -14.51
C TYR A 154 -5.02 -9.09 -13.48
N ILE A 155 -3.72 -8.96 -13.19
CA ILE A 155 -2.99 -9.81 -12.24
C ILE A 155 -1.85 -9.00 -11.60
N CYS A 156 -1.77 -8.89 -10.28
CA CYS A 156 -0.58 -8.34 -9.61
C CYS A 156 0.57 -9.34 -9.58
N ASN A 157 1.71 -9.00 -10.19
CA ASN A 157 2.96 -9.76 -10.11
C ASN A 157 4.16 -8.86 -10.46
N ILE A 158 5.38 -9.40 -10.42
CA ILE A 158 6.62 -8.65 -10.68
C ILE A 158 6.69 -7.98 -12.07
N ASN A 159 5.94 -8.48 -13.05
CA ASN A 159 5.90 -7.94 -14.41
C ASN A 159 4.75 -6.94 -14.63
N SER A 160 3.88 -6.74 -13.63
CA SER A 160 2.75 -5.83 -13.74
C SER A 160 3.25 -4.38 -13.80
N VAL A 161 2.64 -3.57 -14.67
CA VAL A 161 2.98 -2.15 -14.78
C VAL A 161 2.82 -1.41 -13.44
N GLY A 162 1.89 -1.85 -12.60
CA GLY A 162 1.65 -1.35 -11.24
C GLY A 162 2.54 -1.91 -10.13
N TYR A 163 3.46 -2.85 -10.41
CA TYR A 163 4.29 -3.50 -9.38
C TYR A 163 5.15 -2.53 -8.54
N ILE A 164 4.95 -2.53 -7.22
CA ILE A 164 5.74 -1.73 -6.26
C ILE A 164 6.84 -2.56 -5.62
N ALA A 165 6.48 -3.67 -4.99
CA ALA A 165 7.39 -4.45 -4.18
C ALA A 165 6.95 -5.91 -4.03
N SER A 166 7.88 -6.76 -3.62
CA SER A 166 7.59 -8.10 -3.11
C SER A 166 8.07 -8.20 -1.68
N ILE A 167 7.27 -8.80 -0.81
CA ILE A 167 7.63 -9.01 0.59
C ILE A 167 7.55 -10.49 0.94
N ALA A 168 8.50 -10.97 1.74
CA ALA A 168 8.41 -12.29 2.34
C ALA A 168 7.71 -12.20 3.70
N TYR A 169 6.69 -13.02 3.91
CA TYR A 169 6.02 -13.23 5.19
C TYR A 169 6.44 -14.58 5.80
N PRO A 170 6.90 -14.60 7.07
CA PRO A 170 7.53 -15.76 7.70
C PRO A 170 6.58 -16.88 8.12
#